data_AF-A0A6G7GW40-F1
#
_entry.id   AF-A0A6G7GW40-F1
#
_cell.length_a   1.000
_cell.length_b   1.000
_cell.length_c   1.000
_cell.angle_alpha   90.00
_cell.angle_beta   90.00
_cell.angle_gamma   90.00
#
_symmetry.space_group_name_H-M   'P 1'
#
loop_
_entity.id
_entity.type
_entity.pdbx_description
1 polymer ?
#
loop_
_entity_poly.entity_id
_entity_poly.type
_entity_poly.pdbx_seq_one_letter_code
_entity_poly.pdbx_strand_id
1 'polypeptide(L)' 'MKRIKARNLLERLRGYENDALRFMDNKHVPSTNNRAENDIRMTKVQQKISGCFCSLDGAKIFCRIRSYSQTSQVFET' A
#
# COMPACT_ATOMS: atom_id res chain seq x y z
N MET A 1 21.93 -20.48 -7.83
CA MET A 1 20.84 -20.85 -8.77
C MET A 1 19.65 -19.92 -8.54
N LYS A 2 19.13 -19.26 -9.59
CA LYS A 2 18.01 -18.32 -9.47
C LYS A 2 16.71 -19.08 -9.17
N ARG A 3 16.06 -18.79 -8.04
CA ARG A 3 14.76 -19.38 -7.66
C ARG A 3 13.63 -18.83 -8.55
N ILE A 4 12.61 -19.65 -8.79
CA ILE A 4 11.40 -19.28 -9.56
C ILE A 4 10.55 -18.30 -8.73
N LYS A 5 9.91 -17.32 -9.39
CA LYS A 5 9.11 -16.28 -8.70
C LYS A 5 8.04 -16.87 -7.76
N ALA A 6 7.34 -17.92 -8.19
CA ALA A 6 6.31 -18.59 -7.40
C ALA A 6 6.87 -19.18 -6.09
N ARG A 7 8.09 -19.73 -6.14
CA ARG A 7 8.74 -20.30 -4.96
C ARG A 7 9.14 -19.21 -3.96
N ASN A 8 9.65 -18.08 -4.44
CA ASN A 8 9.96 -16.94 -3.57
C ASN A 8 8.71 -16.38 -2.88
N LEU A 9 7.59 -16.33 -3.61
CA LEU A 9 6.30 -15.92 -3.03
C LEU A 9 5.84 -16.90 -1.94
N LEU A 10 5.90 -18.20 -2.20
CA LEU A 10 5.53 -19.22 -1.22
C LEU A 10 6.40 -19.16 0.03
N GLU A 11 7.73 -19.06 -0.13
CA GLU A 11 8.66 -18.95 1.00
C GLU A 11 8.37 -17.70 1.84
N ARG A 12 7.99 -16.57 1.20
CA ARG A 12 7.60 -15.34 1.90
C ARG A 12 6.24 -15.48 2.60
N LEU A 13 5.24 -16.04 1.95
CA LEU A 13 3.92 -16.27 2.55
C LEU A 13 4.02 -17.19 3.77
N ARG A 14 4.88 -18.22 3.69
CA ARG A 14 5.13 -19.13 4.82
C ARG A 14 5.84 -18.44 5.98
N GLY A 15 6.80 -17.55 5.68
CA GLY A 15 7.51 -16.77 6.71
C GLY A 15 6.63 -15.72 7.41
N TYR A 16 5.58 -15.25 6.74
CA TYR A 16 4.65 -14.22 7.24
C TYR A 16 3.20 -14.73 7.29
N GLU A 17 3.00 -16.03 7.55
CA GLU A 17 1.69 -16.68 7.50
C GLU A 17 0.67 -16.00 8.43
N ASN A 18 1.08 -15.71 9.67
CA ASN A 18 0.25 -15.04 10.65
C ASN A 18 -0.21 -13.64 10.21
N ASP A 19 0.64 -12.90 9.50
CA ASP A 19 0.30 -11.58 8.98
C ASP A 19 -0.59 -11.68 7.74
N ALA A 20 -0.31 -12.63 6.85
CA ALA A 20 -1.08 -12.86 5.63
C ALA A 20 -2.51 -13.35 5.92
N LEU A 21 -2.68 -14.14 6.98
CA LEU A 21 -3.96 -14.74 7.38
C LEU A 21 -4.65 -13.99 8.54
N ARG A 22 -4.08 -12.86 8.99
CA ARG A 22 -4.55 -12.11 10.17
C ARG A 22 -6.02 -11.70 10.12
N PHE A 23 -6.56 -11.51 8.92
CA PHE A 23 -7.97 -11.16 8.69
C PHE A 23 -8.95 -12.28 9.10
N MET A 24 -8.48 -13.52 9.23
CA MET A 24 -9.34 -14.65 9.65
C MET A 24 -9.70 -14.55 11.14
N ASP A 25 -8.77 -14.09 11.97
CA ASP A 25 -8.96 -14.04 13.43
C ASP A 25 -9.24 -12.61 13.93
N ASN A 26 -8.73 -11.58 13.25
CA ASN A 26 -8.89 -10.19 13.65
C ASN A 26 -9.87 -9.45 12.73
N LYS A 27 -11.09 -9.20 13.24
CA LYS A 27 -12.16 -8.46 12.53
C LYS A 27 -11.79 -7.02 12.15
N HIS A 28 -10.79 -6.41 12.80
CA HIS A 28 -10.32 -5.07 12.44
C HIS A 28 -9.40 -5.07 11.22
N VAL A 29 -8.91 -6.24 10.79
CA VAL A 29 -8.07 -6.38 9.59
C VAL A 29 -8.98 -6.82 8.44
N PRO A 30 -9.26 -5.94 7.46
CA PRO A 30 -10.07 -6.33 6.32
C PRO A 30 -9.33 -7.35 5.44
N SER A 31 -10.07 -8.24 4.78
CA SER A 31 -9.53 -9.26 3.84
C SER A 31 -9.08 -8.68 2.49
N THR A 32 -9.29 -7.39 2.28
CA THR A 32 -8.92 -6.63 1.07
C THR A 32 -7.56 -5.94 1.26
N ASN A 33 -6.97 -5.42 0.17
CA ASN A 33 -5.68 -4.72 0.20
C ASN A 33 -5.69 -3.65 1.32
N ASN A 34 -4.65 -3.67 2.15
CA ASN A 34 -4.54 -2.76 3.27
C ASN A 34 -4.55 -1.29 2.80
N ARG A 35 -4.99 -0.35 3.66
CA ARG A 35 -5.06 1.08 3.32
C ARG A 35 -3.71 1.61 2.82
N ALA A 36 -2.61 1.20 3.45
CA ALA A 36 -1.26 1.62 3.06
C ALA A 36 -0.92 1.31 1.59
N GLU A 37 -1.29 0.14 1.08
CA GLU A 37 -1.08 -0.23 -0.32
C GLU A 37 -1.93 0.62 -1.27
N ASN A 38 -3.19 0.87 -0.93
CA ASN A 38 -4.06 1.75 -1.72
C ASN A 38 -3.51 3.19 -1.75
N ASP A 39 -2.96 3.66 -0.63
CA ASP A 39 -2.40 4.99 -0.50
C ASP A 39 -1.14 5.15 -1.37
N ILE A 40 -0.27 4.13 -1.40
CA ILE A 40 0.94 4.10 -2.24
C ILE A 40 0.59 4.08 -3.74
N ARG A 41 -0.52 3.42 -4.13
CA ARG A 41 -0.93 3.37 -5.54
C ARG A 41 -1.14 4.76 -6.13
N MET A 42 -1.65 5.71 -5.34
CA MET A 42 -1.92 7.06 -5.85
C MET A 42 -0.65 7.82 -6.21
N THR A 43 0.46 7.58 -5.52
CA THR A 43 1.79 8.09 -5.91
C THR A 43 2.22 7.51 -7.26
N LYS A 44 1.93 6.23 -7.50
CA LYS A 44 2.26 5.59 -8.79
C LYS A 44 1.35 6.08 -9.92
N VAL A 45 0.08 6.34 -9.63
CA VAL A 45 -0.86 6.95 -10.59
C VAL A 45 -0.41 8.35 -10.98
N GLN A 46 0.04 9.17 -10.01
CA GLN A 46 0.62 10.48 -10.29
C GLN A 46 1.81 10.38 -11.26
N GLN A 47 2.75 9.46 -11.00
CA GLN A 47 3.88 9.21 -11.89
C GLN A 47 3.46 8.78 -13.30
N LYS A 48 2.41 7.97 -13.40
CA LYS A 48 1.93 7.41 -14.66
C LYS A 48 1.17 8.45 -15.51
N ILE A 49 0.31 9.25 -14.89
CA ILE A 49 -0.61 10.16 -15.59
C ILE A 49 0.00 11.56 -15.74
N SER A 50 0.63 12.08 -14.69
CA SER A 50 1.13 13.45 -14.63
C SER A 50 2.65 13.56 -14.75
N GLY A 51 3.36 12.42 -14.88
CA GLY A 51 4.82 12.38 -14.91
C GLY A 51 5.46 12.39 -13.51
N CYS A 52 6.80 12.43 -13.46
CA CYS A 52 7.52 12.42 -12.18
C CYS A 52 7.51 13.80 -11.51
N PHE A 53 7.64 13.81 -10.17
CA PHE A 53 7.83 15.06 -9.44
C PHE A 53 9.17 15.71 -9.81
N CYS A 54 9.15 17.01 -10.12
CA CYS A 54 10.36 17.76 -10.46
C CYS A 54 11.28 18.00 -9.25
N SER A 55 10.76 17.88 -8.02
CA SER A 55 11.53 18.02 -6.78
C SER A 55 10.95 17.16 -5.66
N LEU A 56 11.79 16.86 -4.66
CA LEU A 56 11.34 16.16 -3.45
C LEU A 56 10.31 16.98 -2.67
N ASP A 57 10.41 18.31 -2.70
CA ASP A 57 9.45 19.17 -1.98
C ASP A 57 8.07 19.13 -2.62
N GLY A 58 7.99 19.08 -3.96
CA GLY A 58 6.72 18.84 -4.66
C GLY A 58 6.10 17.49 -4.30
N ALA A 59 6.92 16.44 -4.16
CA ALA A 59 6.47 15.13 -3.70
C ALA A 59 5.94 15.17 -2.26
N LYS A 60 6.62 15.89 -1.35
CA LYS A 60 6.17 16.06 0.05
C LYS A 60 4.83 16.80 0.12
N ILE A 61 4.65 17.87 -0.65
CA ILE A 61 3.39 18.64 -0.72
C ILE A 61 2.26 17.72 -1.20
N PHE A 62 2.50 16.95 -2.27
CA PHE A 62 1.53 15.97 -2.76
C PHE A 62 1.12 14.97 -1.67
N CYS A 63 2.10 14.35 -1.00
CA CYS A 63 1.84 13.41 0.09
C CYS A 63 1.07 14.07 1.25
N ARG A 64 1.38 15.33 1.58
CA ARG A 64 0.69 16.08 2.65
C ARG A 64 -0.79 16.30 2.33
N ILE A 65 -1.09 16.78 1.12
CA ILE A 65 -2.48 16.98 0.67
C ILE A 65 -3.25 15.66 0.69
N ARG A 66 -2.63 14.57 0.19
CA ARG A 66 -3.26 13.25 0.18
C ARG A 66 -3.52 12.68 1.56
N SER A 67 -2.59 12.87 2.49
CA SER A 67 -2.76 12.42 3.88
C SER A 67 -3.98 13.06 4.53
N TYR A 68 -4.25 14.33 4.22
CA TYR A 68 -5.45 15.02 4.71
C TYR A 68 -6.73 14.40 4.12
N SER A 69 -6.81 14.25 2.79
CA SER A 69 -7.98 13.64 2.13
C SER A 69 -8.26 12.22 2.63
N GLN A 70 -7.21 11.42 2.86
CA GLN A 70 -7.34 10.07 3.41
C GLN A 70 -7.90 10.10 4.82
N THR A 71 -7.34 10.95 5.69
CA THR A 71 -7.79 11.02 7.08
C THR A 71 -9.25 11.49 7.16
N SER A 72 -9.65 12.48 6.35
CA SER A 72 -11.04 12.94 6.28
C SER A 72 -12.02 11.84 5.85
N GLN A 73 -11.66 10.97 4.89
CA GLN A 73 -12.50 9.83 4.50
C GLN A 73 -12.65 8.78 5.60
N VAL A 74 -11.70 8.66 6.53
CA VAL A 74 -11.81 7.72 7.67
C VAL A 74 -12.85 8.20 8.69
N PHE A 75 -13.07 9.51 8.82
CA PHE A 75 -14.03 10.05 9.78
C PHE A 75 -15.49 9.97 9.30
N GLU A 76 -15.73 9.68 8.01
CA GLU A 76 -17.07 9.55 7.43
C GLU A 76 -17.59 8.10 7.36
N THR A 77 -16.77 7.11 7.73
CA THR A 77 -17.13 5.67 7.80
C THR A 77 -17.06 5.14 9.22
#